data_AF-A4BJA0-F1
#
_entry.id   AF-A4BJA0-F1
#
_cell.length_a   1.000
_cell.length_b   1.000
_cell.length_c   1.000
_cell.angle_alpha   90.00
_cell.angle_beta   90.00
_cell.angle_gamma   90.00
#
_symmetry.space_group_name_H-M   'P 1'
#
loop_
_entity.id
_entity.type
_entity.pdbx_description
1 polymer ?
#
loop_
_entity_poly.entity_id
_entity_poly.type
_entity_poly.pdbx_seq_one_letter_code
_entity_poly.pdbx_strand_id
1 'polypeptide(L)'
;MKTALTGARIFDGTRFIDHSALIVEGSTIHSIVAENQLPEGCQKKGLDGGLLTPGFIDLQINGGGGILFNNDPSESALKTMTDALVPYGVTRLMPTLITDTPEVTTKAIEAACAAQKSNPGVLGIHVEGPFFSTLKNGVHRRDRIRELSDSDWTWLQTMASIPSILTLAPEQVSSQDIQRIVDLGIRVCAGHTNATYDDVLRAHDAGQSGFTHLLMPCDP
;
A
#
# COMPACT_ATOMS: atom_id res chain seq x y z
N MET A 1 26.20 -13.42 -10.61
CA MET A 1 26.57 -12.84 -11.92
C MET A 1 25.98 -11.45 -11.97
N LYS A 2 26.79 -10.45 -12.31
CA LYS A 2 26.39 -9.04 -12.27
C LYS A 2 25.85 -8.60 -13.63
N THR A 3 24.75 -7.86 -13.61
CA THR A 3 24.14 -7.25 -14.80
C THR A 3 24.22 -5.74 -14.68
N ALA A 4 24.74 -5.07 -15.70
CA ALA A 4 24.78 -3.62 -15.81
C ALA A 4 23.63 -3.14 -16.70
N LEU A 5 22.70 -2.37 -16.13
CA LEU A 5 21.69 -1.64 -16.89
C LEU A 5 22.28 -0.30 -17.35
N THR A 6 22.36 -0.09 -18.66
CA THR A 6 23.02 1.09 -19.27
C THR A 6 22.05 1.83 -20.20
N GLY A 7 22.38 3.06 -20.58
CA GLY A 7 21.65 3.81 -21.62
C GLY A 7 20.40 4.55 -21.16
N ALA A 8 20.04 4.51 -19.87
CA ALA A 8 18.97 5.31 -19.28
C ALA A 8 19.52 6.30 -18.25
N ARG A 9 18.84 7.42 -18.07
CA ARG A 9 19.13 8.36 -16.98
C ARG A 9 18.57 7.80 -15.67
N ILE A 10 19.37 7.75 -14.62
CA ILE A 10 18.99 7.10 -13.36
C ILE A 10 18.46 8.16 -12.38
N PHE A 11 17.31 7.89 -11.75
CA PHE A 11 16.84 8.62 -10.57
C PHE A 11 17.02 7.72 -9.35
N ASP A 12 17.80 8.14 -8.36
CA ASP A 12 18.08 7.33 -7.15
C ASP A 12 17.07 7.53 -6.00
N GLY A 13 16.03 8.33 -6.24
CA GLY A 13 15.07 8.78 -5.22
C GLY A 13 15.35 10.20 -4.70
N THR A 14 16.54 10.75 -4.96
CA THR A 14 16.95 12.09 -4.51
C THR A 14 17.46 12.97 -5.63
N ARG A 15 18.17 12.39 -6.61
CA ARG A 15 18.78 13.12 -7.72
C ARG A 15 18.79 12.31 -9.00
N PHE A 16 19.00 13.01 -10.10
CA PHE A 16 19.27 12.39 -11.39
C PHE A 16 20.77 12.20 -11.60
N ILE A 17 21.13 11.06 -12.17
CA ILE A 17 22.50 10.65 -12.45
C ILE A 17 22.59 10.30 -13.94
N ASP A 18 23.39 11.08 -14.66
CA ASP A 18 23.63 10.94 -16.09
C ASP A 18 24.89 10.09 -16.34
N HIS A 19 25.01 9.53 -17.56
CA HIS A 19 26.18 8.76 -18.02
C HIS A 19 26.63 7.64 -17.06
N SER A 20 25.66 6.98 -16.41
CA SER A 20 25.89 5.98 -15.37
C SER A 20 25.09 4.71 -15.62
N ALA A 21 25.56 3.61 -15.03
CA ALA A 21 24.94 2.29 -15.11
C ALA A 21 24.51 1.80 -13.72
N LEU A 22 23.37 1.12 -13.64
CA LEU A 22 22.94 0.41 -12.43
C LEU A 22 23.45 -1.03 -12.48
N ILE A 23 24.26 -1.42 -11.50
CA ILE A 23 24.74 -2.79 -11.35
C ILE A 23 23.81 -3.55 -10.42
N VAL A 24 23.25 -4.65 -10.91
CA VAL A 24 22.36 -5.54 -10.18
C VAL A 24 23.04 -6.90 -10.01
N GLU A 25 22.90 -7.48 -8.82
CA GLU A 25 23.34 -8.84 -8.51
C GLU A 25 22.20 -9.61 -7.84
N GLY A 26 21.67 -10.61 -8.54
CA GLY A 26 20.48 -11.34 -8.10
C GLY A 26 19.29 -10.39 -7.94
N SER A 27 18.74 -10.31 -6.73
CA SER A 27 17.61 -9.44 -6.36
C SER A 27 18.04 -8.11 -5.73
N THR A 28 19.33 -7.79 -5.72
CA THR A 28 19.88 -6.62 -5.01
C THR A 28 20.57 -5.64 -5.95
N ILE A 29 20.48 -4.36 -5.60
CA ILE A 29 21.28 -3.31 -6.23
C ILE A 29 22.68 -3.36 -5.62
N HIS A 30 23.70 -3.57 -6.45
CA HIS A 30 25.10 -3.62 -6.03
C HIS A 30 25.71 -2.21 -5.97
N SER A 31 25.58 -1.44 -7.06
CA SER A 31 26.18 -0.10 -7.15
C SER A 31 25.64 0.69 -8.35
N ILE A 32 25.81 2.01 -8.31
CA ILE A 32 25.72 2.88 -9.50
C ILE A 32 27.14 3.33 -9.84
N VAL A 33 27.57 3.17 -11.08
CA VAL A 33 28.92 3.52 -11.54
C VAL A 33 28.85 4.28 -12.87
N ALA A 34 29.88 5.05 -13.20
CA ALA A 34 29.97 5.65 -14.53
C ALA A 34 30.01 4.57 -15.63
N GLU A 35 29.41 4.82 -16.79
CA GLU A 35 29.34 3.83 -17.88
C GLU A 35 30.71 3.43 -18.44
N ASN A 36 31.73 4.27 -18.27
CA ASN A 36 33.12 3.97 -18.63
C ASN A 36 33.90 3.22 -17.53
N GLN A 37 33.26 2.93 -16.38
CA GLN A 37 33.84 2.26 -15.22
C GLN A 37 33.10 0.96 -14.87
N LEU A 38 32.51 0.30 -15.87
CA LEU A 38 31.82 -0.98 -15.67
C LEU A 38 32.80 -2.06 -15.18
N PRO A 39 32.46 -2.84 -14.13
CA PRO A 39 33.29 -3.93 -13.68
C PRO A 39 33.48 -4.99 -14.78
N GLU A 40 34.68 -5.56 -14.87
CA GLU A 40 34.96 -6.66 -15.81
C GLU A 40 34.01 -7.84 -15.58
N GLY A 41 33.61 -8.49 -16.68
CA GLY A 41 32.71 -9.65 -16.63
C GLY A 41 31.23 -9.34 -16.33
N CYS A 42 30.83 -8.08 -16.21
CA CYS A 42 29.40 -7.72 -16.11
C CYS A 42 28.67 -7.98 -17.45
N GLN A 43 27.51 -8.62 -17.39
CA GLN A 43 26.60 -8.69 -18.53
C GLN A 43 25.96 -7.32 -18.73
N LYS A 44 26.13 -6.74 -19.91
CA LYS A 44 25.49 -5.46 -20.25
C LYS A 44 24.08 -5.71 -20.75
N LYS A 45 23.12 -4.93 -20.25
CA LYS A 45 21.75 -4.84 -20.75
C LYS A 45 21.45 -3.38 -21.04
N GLY A 46 21.54 -3.02 -22.33
CA GLY A 46 21.19 -1.68 -22.80
C GLY A 46 19.68 -1.46 -22.70
N LEU A 47 19.30 -0.26 -22.26
CA LEU A 47 17.95 0.28 -22.30
C LEU A 47 17.88 1.30 -23.44
N ASP A 48 16.70 1.45 -24.05
CA ASP A 48 16.47 2.34 -25.19
C ASP A 48 16.22 3.80 -24.75
N GLY A 49 17.09 4.32 -23.87
CA GLY A 49 16.91 5.65 -23.28
C GLY A 49 15.92 5.66 -22.11
N GLY A 50 15.35 6.85 -21.85
CA GLY A 50 14.35 7.06 -20.81
C GLY A 50 14.91 7.23 -19.40
N LEU A 51 14.05 6.99 -18.42
CA LEU A 51 14.35 7.08 -16.98
C LEU A 51 14.35 5.69 -16.35
N LEU A 52 15.40 5.39 -15.59
CA LEU A 52 15.43 4.25 -14.68
C LEU A 52 15.21 4.76 -13.26
N THR A 53 14.13 4.34 -12.62
CA THR A 53 13.73 4.75 -11.27
C THR A 53 13.52 3.53 -10.37
N PRO A 54 13.43 3.70 -9.04
CA PRO A 54 12.79 2.69 -8.20
C PRO A 54 11.39 2.39 -8.74
N GLY A 55 10.98 1.12 -8.66
CA GLY A 55 9.61 0.75 -9.01
C GLY A 55 8.61 1.42 -8.08
N PHE A 56 7.44 1.75 -8.60
CA PHE A 56 6.40 2.43 -7.84
C PHE A 56 5.82 1.50 -6.77
N ILE A 57 5.46 2.12 -5.64
CA ILE A 57 4.74 1.48 -4.53
C ILE A 57 3.34 2.09 -4.51
N ASP A 58 2.33 1.27 -4.73
CA ASP A 58 0.93 1.69 -4.65
C ASP A 58 0.31 1.28 -3.30
N LEU A 59 0.01 2.26 -2.45
CA LEU A 59 -0.54 2.01 -1.11
C LEU A 59 -2.07 1.91 -1.10
N GLN A 60 -2.74 2.18 -2.22
CA GLN A 60 -4.19 2.14 -2.31
C GLN A 60 -4.67 1.65 -3.68
N ILE A 61 -4.84 0.33 -3.79
CA ILE A 61 -5.33 -0.30 -5.01
C ILE A 61 -6.38 -1.38 -4.73
N ASN A 62 -7.61 -1.16 -5.21
CA ASN A 62 -8.72 -2.09 -4.97
C ASN A 62 -8.74 -3.27 -5.96
N GLY A 63 -8.07 -3.14 -7.10
CA GLY A 63 -8.14 -4.11 -8.18
C GLY A 63 -7.10 -3.87 -9.28
N GLY A 64 -6.92 -4.87 -10.14
CA GLY A 64 -5.93 -4.87 -11.23
C GLY A 64 -6.08 -6.12 -12.10
N GLY A 65 -5.77 -6.00 -13.39
CA GLY A 65 -5.85 -7.16 -14.31
C GLY A 65 -7.26 -7.73 -14.50
N GLY A 66 -8.31 -6.91 -14.34
CA GLY A 66 -9.71 -7.35 -14.41
C GLY A 66 -10.26 -7.93 -13.10
N ILE A 67 -9.45 -7.99 -12.03
CA ILE A 67 -9.84 -8.46 -10.71
C ILE A 67 -10.15 -7.27 -9.80
N LEU A 68 -11.20 -7.41 -8.97
CA LEU A 68 -11.48 -6.52 -7.84
C LEU A 68 -11.34 -7.34 -6.55
N PHE A 69 -10.44 -6.92 -5.66
CA PHE A 69 -10.06 -7.68 -4.47
C PHE A 69 -11.23 -7.89 -3.50
N ASN A 70 -12.15 -6.91 -3.40
CA ASN A 70 -13.41 -7.07 -2.65
C ASN A 70 -14.26 -8.27 -3.11
N ASN A 71 -14.27 -8.56 -4.42
CA ASN A 71 -15.09 -9.64 -4.97
C ASN A 71 -14.39 -11.00 -4.92
N ASP A 72 -13.05 -11.00 -4.93
CA ASP A 72 -12.22 -12.21 -4.88
C ASP A 72 -11.03 -11.99 -3.92
N PRO A 73 -11.28 -12.11 -2.59
CA PRO A 73 -10.23 -11.95 -1.58
C PRO A 73 -9.40 -13.24 -1.48
N SER A 74 -8.61 -13.53 -2.52
CA SER A 74 -7.77 -14.73 -2.61
C SER A 74 -6.30 -14.42 -2.93
N GLU A 75 -5.40 -15.33 -2.54
CA GLU A 75 -3.97 -15.23 -2.88
C GLU A 75 -3.75 -15.22 -4.42
N SER A 76 -4.55 -16.00 -5.15
CA SER A 76 -4.51 -16.02 -6.62
C SER A 76 -4.90 -14.68 -7.23
N ALA A 77 -5.94 -14.03 -6.71
CA ALA A 77 -6.34 -12.70 -7.14
C ALA A 77 -5.22 -11.68 -6.94
N LEU A 78 -4.55 -11.72 -5.78
CA LEU A 78 -3.42 -10.85 -5.49
C LEU A 78 -2.23 -11.08 -6.43
N LYS A 79 -1.95 -12.33 -6.80
CA LYS A 79 -0.94 -12.64 -7.82
C LYS A 79 -1.30 -12.03 -9.19
N THR A 80 -2.54 -12.20 -9.63
CA THR A 80 -3.02 -11.61 -10.88
C THR A 80 -2.91 -10.08 -10.86
N MET A 81 -3.28 -9.45 -9.75
CA MET A 81 -3.17 -8.00 -9.57
C MET A 81 -1.72 -7.55 -9.67
N THR A 82 -0.78 -8.17 -8.94
CA THR A 82 0.64 -7.79 -8.99
C THR A 82 1.22 -7.94 -10.40
N ASP A 83 0.94 -9.06 -11.07
CA ASP A 83 1.47 -9.31 -12.43
C ASP A 83 0.94 -8.29 -13.44
N ALA A 84 -0.32 -7.87 -13.30
CA ALA A 84 -0.96 -6.91 -14.18
C ALA A 84 -0.43 -5.48 -14.04
N LEU A 85 0.17 -5.14 -12.89
CA LEU A 85 0.62 -3.79 -12.57
C LEU A 85 2.10 -3.55 -12.90
N VAL A 86 2.90 -4.61 -13.01
CA VAL A 86 4.32 -4.54 -13.41
C VAL A 86 4.53 -3.78 -14.74
N PRO A 87 3.74 -3.98 -15.81
CA PRO A 87 3.87 -3.22 -17.05
C PRO A 87 3.69 -1.70 -16.89
N TYR A 88 3.04 -1.26 -15.81
CA TYR A 88 2.80 0.15 -15.49
C TYR A 88 3.81 0.71 -14.48
N GLY A 89 4.84 -0.07 -14.14
CA GLY A 89 5.94 0.35 -13.25
C GLY A 89 5.67 0.16 -11.76
N VAL A 90 4.50 -0.34 -11.36
CA VAL A 90 4.21 -0.68 -9.96
C VAL A 90 4.80 -2.05 -9.66
N THR A 91 5.76 -2.08 -8.74
CA THR A 91 6.46 -3.31 -8.36
C THR A 91 6.02 -3.84 -7.00
N ARG A 92 5.33 -3.00 -6.23
CA ARG A 92 4.86 -3.31 -4.88
C ARG A 92 3.53 -2.62 -4.64
N LEU A 93 2.62 -3.29 -3.93
CA LEU A 93 1.31 -2.76 -3.61
C LEU A 93 0.82 -3.15 -2.22
N MET A 94 -0.13 -2.38 -1.70
CA MET A 94 -1.01 -2.77 -0.59
C MET A 94 -2.43 -2.97 -1.17
N PRO A 95 -2.89 -4.21 -1.33
CA PRO A 95 -4.22 -4.48 -1.83
C PRO A 95 -5.24 -3.89 -0.85
N THR A 96 -6.20 -3.15 -1.40
CA THR A 96 -7.13 -2.36 -0.61
C THR A 96 -8.51 -2.98 -0.62
N LEU A 97 -8.95 -3.47 0.53
CA LEU A 97 -10.31 -3.89 0.75
C LEU A 97 -11.15 -2.69 1.22
N ILE A 98 -12.16 -2.30 0.45
CA ILE A 98 -13.15 -1.31 0.90
C ILE A 98 -14.18 -1.94 1.84
N THR A 99 -14.92 -1.10 2.57
CA THR A 99 -16.02 -1.48 3.48
C THR A 99 -16.88 -2.64 2.98
N ASP A 100 -16.83 -3.75 3.71
CA ASP A 100 -17.59 -4.97 3.43
C ASP A 100 -17.96 -5.69 4.74
N THR A 101 -18.46 -6.93 4.66
CA THR A 101 -18.81 -7.72 5.84
C THR A 101 -17.56 -8.17 6.62
N PRO A 102 -17.70 -8.50 7.92
CA PRO A 102 -16.60 -9.04 8.72
C PRO A 102 -15.99 -10.32 8.12
N GLU A 103 -16.80 -11.15 7.48
CA GLU A 103 -16.35 -12.40 6.85
C GLU A 103 -15.45 -12.12 5.64
N VAL A 104 -15.83 -11.15 4.79
CA VAL A 104 -15.00 -10.73 3.64
C VAL A 104 -13.72 -10.05 4.14
N THR A 105 -13.83 -9.21 5.17
CA THR A 105 -12.68 -8.54 5.81
C THR A 105 -11.66 -9.55 6.31
N THR A 106 -12.12 -10.57 7.04
CA THR A 106 -11.26 -11.63 7.57
C THR A 106 -10.57 -12.41 6.45
N LYS A 107 -11.32 -12.81 5.40
CA LYS A 107 -10.77 -13.53 4.24
C LYS A 107 -9.71 -12.72 3.50
N ALA A 108 -9.95 -11.42 3.31
CA ALA A 108 -8.99 -10.54 2.63
C ALA A 108 -7.68 -10.41 3.41
N ILE A 109 -7.77 -10.26 4.73
CA ILE A 109 -6.60 -10.21 5.62
C ILE A 109 -5.83 -11.52 5.57
N GLU A 110 -6.52 -12.66 5.67
CA GLU A 110 -5.88 -13.99 5.56
C GLU A 110 -5.20 -14.19 4.20
N ALA A 111 -5.85 -13.79 3.10
CA ALA A 111 -5.29 -13.85 1.76
C ALA A 111 -4.05 -12.98 1.61
N ALA A 112 -4.05 -11.75 2.15
CA ALA A 112 -2.88 -10.88 2.13
C ALA A 112 -1.73 -11.45 2.97
N CYS A 113 -2.02 -12.01 4.16
CA CYS A 113 -1.03 -12.68 5.00
C CYS A 113 -0.41 -13.91 4.33
N ALA A 114 -1.19 -14.66 3.55
CA ALA A 114 -0.68 -15.79 2.76
C ALA A 114 0.18 -15.29 1.60
N ALA A 115 -0.34 -14.34 0.80
CA ALA A 115 0.32 -13.81 -0.38
C ALA A 115 1.65 -13.12 -0.06
N GLN A 116 1.77 -12.41 1.06
CA GLN A 116 3.01 -11.74 1.46
C GLN A 116 4.20 -12.70 1.60
N LYS A 117 3.94 -13.98 1.91
CA LYS A 117 4.98 -15.02 2.04
C LYS A 117 5.49 -15.54 0.69
N SER A 118 4.64 -15.51 -0.33
CA SER A 118 4.89 -16.13 -1.64
C SER A 118 5.08 -15.12 -2.77
N ASN A 119 4.62 -13.88 -2.57
CA ASN A 119 4.58 -12.82 -3.57
C ASN A 119 5.26 -11.53 -3.05
N PRO A 120 6.49 -11.22 -3.47
CA PRO A 120 7.21 -10.03 -3.01
C PRO A 120 6.57 -8.70 -3.47
N GLY A 121 5.63 -8.74 -4.41
CA GLY A 121 4.86 -7.58 -4.83
C GLY A 121 3.77 -7.17 -3.83
N VAL A 122 3.34 -8.07 -2.93
CA VAL A 122 2.37 -7.73 -1.88
C VAL A 122 3.13 -7.28 -0.63
N LEU A 123 3.01 -6.00 -0.27
CA LEU A 123 3.68 -5.44 0.91
C LEU A 123 2.97 -5.73 2.22
N GLY A 124 1.66 -5.92 2.17
CA GLY A 124 0.80 -5.85 3.33
C GLY A 124 -0.68 -5.83 2.94
N ILE A 125 -1.51 -5.18 3.74
CA ILE A 125 -2.93 -4.92 3.41
C ILE A 125 -3.36 -3.51 3.79
N HIS A 126 -4.24 -2.93 2.99
CA HIS A 126 -4.97 -1.71 3.34
C HIS A 126 -6.45 -2.07 3.52
N VAL A 127 -7.01 -1.81 4.69
CA VAL A 127 -8.45 -1.90 4.93
C VAL A 127 -9.00 -0.47 4.96
N GLU A 128 -9.90 -0.16 4.02
CA GLU A 128 -10.53 1.15 3.86
C GLU A 128 -11.97 1.11 4.39
N GLY A 129 -12.11 1.33 5.69
CA GLY A 129 -13.35 1.24 6.46
C GLY A 129 -13.36 0.04 7.42
N PRO A 130 -14.54 -0.39 7.93
CA PRO A 130 -15.88 0.15 7.71
C PRO A 130 -16.25 1.35 8.61
N PHE A 131 -15.31 1.82 9.43
CA PHE A 131 -15.52 2.83 10.47
C PHE A 131 -15.56 4.26 9.90
N PHE A 132 -16.54 4.54 9.04
CA PHE A 132 -16.65 5.77 8.28
C PHE A 132 -17.85 6.62 8.64
N SER A 133 -17.80 7.89 8.25
CA SER A 133 -18.96 8.76 8.30
C SER A 133 -19.95 8.38 7.20
N THR A 134 -21.20 8.11 7.57
CA THR A 134 -22.26 7.84 6.58
C THR A 134 -22.56 9.05 5.69
N LEU A 135 -22.15 10.26 6.10
CA LEU A 135 -22.24 11.50 5.31
C LEU A 135 -21.22 11.53 4.16
N LYS A 136 -20.10 10.81 4.30
CA LYS A 136 -18.99 10.77 3.33
C LYS A 136 -18.73 9.35 2.82
N ASN A 137 -19.77 8.55 2.66
CA ASN A 137 -19.64 7.15 2.28
C ASN A 137 -19.09 6.94 0.85
N GLY A 138 -19.29 7.90 -0.07
CA GLY A 138 -18.83 7.73 -1.46
C GLY A 138 -19.37 6.44 -2.08
N VAL A 139 -18.47 5.61 -2.64
CA VAL A 139 -18.80 4.28 -3.20
C VAL A 139 -19.02 3.20 -2.15
N HIS A 140 -18.70 3.46 -0.88
CA HIS A 140 -18.86 2.50 0.20
C HIS A 140 -20.34 2.30 0.50
N ARG A 141 -20.71 1.02 0.62
CA ARG A 141 -22.08 0.62 0.93
C ARG A 141 -22.50 1.13 2.30
N ARG A 142 -23.48 2.04 2.32
CA ARG A 142 -23.96 2.66 3.56
C ARG A 142 -24.49 1.64 4.57
N ASP A 143 -25.06 0.51 4.12
CA ASP A 143 -25.53 -0.59 4.97
C ASP A 143 -24.41 -1.47 5.54
N ARG A 144 -23.14 -1.15 5.24
CA ARG A 144 -21.95 -1.83 5.75
C ARG A 144 -21.06 -0.91 6.60
N ILE A 145 -21.31 0.40 6.56
CA ILE A 145 -20.69 1.36 7.48
C ILE A 145 -21.27 1.16 8.86
N ARG A 146 -20.39 1.05 9.85
CA ARG A 146 -20.75 0.79 11.25
C ARG A 146 -19.65 1.28 12.18
N GLU A 147 -19.99 1.36 13.45
CA GLU A 147 -19.03 1.65 14.52
C GLU A 147 -18.08 0.46 14.76
N LEU A 148 -16.94 0.76 15.35
CA LEU A 148 -16.00 -0.23 15.87
C LEU A 148 -16.66 -1.00 17.02
N SER A 149 -16.45 -2.32 17.03
CA SER A 149 -17.03 -3.20 18.04
C SER A 149 -15.98 -4.20 18.56
N ASP A 150 -16.27 -4.85 19.70
CA ASP A 150 -15.32 -5.76 20.32
C ASP A 150 -14.91 -6.94 19.43
N SER A 151 -15.79 -7.38 18.52
CA SER A 151 -15.49 -8.48 17.60
C SER A 151 -14.41 -8.12 16.57
N ASP A 152 -14.22 -6.83 16.30
CA ASP A 152 -13.26 -6.34 15.30
C ASP A 152 -11.81 -6.52 15.72
N TRP A 153 -11.53 -6.55 17.03
CA TRP A 153 -10.17 -6.71 17.54
C TRP A 153 -9.50 -8.00 17.07
N THR A 154 -10.29 -9.03 16.76
CA THR A 154 -9.77 -10.30 16.24
C THR A 154 -9.09 -10.10 14.89
N TRP A 155 -9.76 -9.46 13.93
CA TRP A 155 -9.18 -9.27 12.60
C TRP A 155 -8.13 -8.16 12.60
N LEU A 156 -8.26 -7.13 13.46
CA LEU A 156 -7.23 -6.11 13.66
C LEU A 156 -5.91 -6.74 14.12
N GLN A 157 -5.96 -7.69 15.07
CA GLN A 157 -4.77 -8.42 15.51
C GLN A 157 -4.15 -9.27 14.38
N THR A 158 -4.98 -9.96 13.58
CA THR A 158 -4.48 -10.71 12.42
C THR A 158 -3.85 -9.79 11.39
N MET A 159 -4.49 -8.65 11.09
CA MET A 159 -3.98 -7.62 10.18
C MET A 159 -2.63 -7.07 10.65
N ALA A 160 -2.44 -6.86 11.95
CA ALA A 160 -1.19 -6.40 12.54
C ALA A 160 0.00 -7.38 12.38
N SER A 161 -0.23 -8.62 11.94
CA SER A 161 0.85 -9.59 11.69
C SER A 161 1.68 -9.29 10.42
N ILE A 162 1.19 -8.39 9.57
CA ILE A 162 1.86 -7.89 8.36
C ILE A 162 1.79 -6.35 8.33
N PRO A 163 2.61 -5.67 7.50
CA PRO A 163 2.47 -4.23 7.30
C PRO A 163 1.03 -3.87 6.90
N SER A 164 0.44 -2.89 7.59
CA SER A 164 -1.00 -2.67 7.51
C SER A 164 -1.38 -1.20 7.60
N ILE A 165 -2.36 -0.81 6.79
CA ILE A 165 -2.99 0.53 6.83
C ILE A 165 -4.48 0.35 7.08
N LEU A 166 -5.02 1.03 8.09
CA LEU A 166 -6.46 1.14 8.33
C LEU A 166 -6.89 2.58 8.06
N THR A 167 -7.79 2.78 7.11
CA THR A 167 -8.46 4.06 6.92
C THR A 167 -9.77 4.07 7.70
N LEU A 168 -9.98 5.10 8.52
CA LEU A 168 -11.18 5.33 9.32
C LEU A 168 -11.56 6.81 9.34
N ALA A 169 -12.77 7.11 9.79
CA ALA A 169 -13.22 8.46 10.07
C ALA A 169 -12.91 8.83 11.54
N PRO A 170 -12.04 9.81 11.81
CA PRO A 170 -11.61 10.17 13.16
C PRO A 170 -12.74 10.46 14.15
N GLU A 171 -13.84 11.05 13.69
CA GLU A 171 -15.02 11.38 14.48
C GLU A 171 -15.89 10.15 14.82
N GLN A 172 -15.65 9.00 14.18
CA GLN A 172 -16.39 7.75 14.39
C GLN A 172 -15.67 6.78 15.32
N VAL A 173 -14.42 7.07 15.71
CA VAL A 173 -13.59 6.19 16.53
C VAL A 173 -12.97 6.97 17.68
N SER A 174 -13.04 6.41 18.89
CA SER A 174 -12.48 7.05 20.08
C SER A 174 -10.95 7.19 19.98
N SER A 175 -10.37 8.20 20.61
CA SER A 175 -8.90 8.34 20.65
C SER A 175 -8.22 7.16 21.33
N GLN A 176 -8.88 6.54 22.31
CA GLN A 176 -8.37 5.36 23.02
C GLN A 176 -8.27 4.16 22.08
N ASP A 177 -9.29 3.95 21.23
CA ASP A 177 -9.27 2.87 20.25
C ASP A 177 -8.30 3.15 19.10
N ILE A 178 -8.18 4.39 18.63
CA ILE A 178 -7.16 4.79 17.66
C ILE A 178 -5.76 4.47 18.21
N GLN A 179 -5.45 4.90 19.44
CA GLN A 179 -4.17 4.60 20.08
C GLN A 179 -3.94 3.09 20.19
N ARG A 180 -4.96 2.33 20.60
CA ARG A 180 -4.85 0.87 20.70
C ARG A 180 -4.61 0.20 19.34
N ILE A 181 -5.19 0.71 18.26
CA ILE A 181 -4.92 0.23 16.89
C ILE A 181 -3.48 0.57 16.48
N VAL A 182 -3.00 1.77 16.78
CA VAL A 182 -1.62 2.20 16.51
C VAL A 182 -0.62 1.36 17.30
N ASP A 183 -0.92 1.04 18.56
CA ASP A 183 -0.08 0.20 19.42
C ASP A 183 0.03 -1.26 18.93
N LEU A 184 -0.93 -1.73 18.12
CA LEU A 184 -0.80 -3.02 17.41
C LEU A 184 0.21 -2.94 16.25
N GLY A 185 0.67 -1.75 15.87
CA GLY A 185 1.56 -1.53 14.71
C GLY A 185 0.82 -1.24 13.40
N ILE A 186 -0.49 -0.99 13.45
CA ILE A 186 -1.28 -0.61 12.27
C ILE A 186 -1.16 0.88 12.03
N ARG A 187 -0.86 1.28 10.78
CA ARG A 187 -0.89 2.68 10.39
C ARG A 187 -2.34 3.14 10.23
N VAL A 188 -2.77 4.08 11.05
CA VAL A 188 -4.10 4.69 10.94
C VAL A 188 -4.06 5.90 10.01
N CYS A 189 -4.92 5.89 9.00
CA CYS A 189 -5.18 7.00 8.10
C CYS A 189 -6.59 7.56 8.30
N ALA A 190 -6.74 8.87 8.19
CA ALA A 190 -8.04 9.53 8.15
C ALA A 190 -8.58 9.55 6.70
N GLY A 191 -9.85 9.21 6.53
CA GLY A 191 -10.54 9.26 5.24
C GLY A 191 -12.04 9.03 5.42
N HIS A 192 -12.85 9.35 4.40
CA HIS A 192 -14.31 9.20 4.45
C HIS A 192 -14.94 9.81 5.70
N THR A 193 -14.50 11.03 6.01
CA THR A 193 -14.72 11.70 7.28
C THR A 193 -15.35 13.08 7.09
N ASN A 194 -16.26 13.42 7.99
CA ASN A 194 -16.84 14.75 8.20
C ASN A 194 -16.26 15.39 9.48
N ALA A 195 -15.05 14.96 9.88
CA ALA A 195 -14.36 15.42 11.07
C ALA A 195 -14.12 16.93 11.02
N THR A 196 -14.24 17.55 12.19
CA THR A 196 -13.72 18.90 12.39
C THR A 196 -12.20 18.87 12.52
N TYR A 197 -11.57 20.05 12.50
CA TYR A 197 -10.14 20.17 12.81
C TYR A 197 -9.78 19.55 14.17
N ASP A 198 -10.62 19.76 15.19
CA ASP A 198 -10.39 19.27 16.55
C ASP A 198 -10.50 17.73 16.62
N ASP A 199 -11.40 17.13 15.85
CA ASP A 199 -11.49 15.66 15.71
C ASP A 199 -10.21 15.06 15.12
N VAL A 200 -9.65 15.71 14.09
CA VAL A 200 -8.41 15.28 13.46
C VAL A 200 -7.23 15.47 14.42
N LEU A 201 -7.15 16.59 15.14
CA LEU A 201 -6.11 16.79 16.15
C LEU A 201 -6.16 15.73 17.24
N ARG A 202 -7.36 15.41 17.76
CA ARG A 202 -7.54 14.35 18.75
C ARG A 202 -7.06 12.99 18.24
N ALA A 203 -7.34 12.66 16.98
CA ALA A 203 -6.87 11.41 16.37
C ALA A 203 -5.36 11.42 16.13
N HIS A 204 -4.80 12.57 15.72
CA HIS A 204 -3.37 12.75 15.54
C HIS A 204 -2.60 12.56 16.85
N ASP A 205 -3.09 13.14 17.95
CA ASP A 205 -2.54 12.96 19.29
C ASP A 205 -2.58 11.49 19.75
N ALA A 206 -3.53 10.71 19.23
CA ALA A 206 -3.63 9.26 19.44
C ALA A 206 -2.81 8.42 18.44
N GLY A 207 -1.99 9.04 17.59
CA GLY A 207 -1.06 8.36 16.68
C GLY A 207 -1.55 8.17 15.23
N GLN A 208 -2.72 8.70 14.85
CA GLN A 208 -3.11 8.78 13.44
C GLN A 208 -2.05 9.57 12.64
N SER A 209 -1.56 8.98 11.55
CA SER A 209 -0.33 9.44 10.87
C SER A 209 -0.42 9.52 9.35
N GLY A 210 -1.62 9.43 8.77
CA GLY A 210 -1.82 9.64 7.34
C GLY A 210 -3.23 10.09 6.97
N PHE A 211 -3.39 10.52 5.72
CA PHE A 211 -4.68 10.78 5.10
C PHE A 211 -4.78 9.93 3.85
N THR A 212 -5.93 9.33 3.64
CA THR A 212 -6.23 8.58 2.43
C THR A 212 -6.81 9.56 1.41
N HIS A 213 -6.31 9.51 0.18
CA HIS A 213 -6.74 10.32 -0.99
C HIS A 213 -7.23 11.76 -0.67
N LEU A 214 -6.33 12.56 -0.07
CA LEU A 214 -6.56 13.96 0.34
C LEU A 214 -7.49 14.73 -0.61
N LEU A 215 -8.48 15.45 -0.04
CA LEU A 215 -9.59 16.18 -0.68
C LEU A 215 -10.82 15.33 -1.06
N MET A 216 -10.74 14.00 -1.07
CA MET A 216 -11.90 13.14 -1.36
C MET A 216 -12.07 12.09 -0.24
N PRO A 217 -13.30 11.65 0.06
CA PRO A 217 -14.50 12.45 0.22
C PRO A 217 -14.48 13.24 1.56
N CYS A 218 -13.36 13.88 1.91
CA CYS A 218 -13.27 14.78 3.06
C CYS A 218 -13.79 16.19 2.69
N ASP A 219 -14.30 16.95 3.67
CA ASP A 219 -14.54 18.39 3.45
C ASP A 219 -13.20 19.15 3.34
N PRO A 220 -13.14 20.22 2.53
CA PRO A 220 -11.94 21.06 2.38
C PRO A 220 -11.61 21.86 3.64
#